data_AF-A0A7Y0CRS7-F1
#
_entry.id   AF-A0A7Y0CRS7-F1
#
_cell.length_a   1.000
_cell.length_b   1.000
_cell.length_c   1.000
_cell.angle_alpha   90.00
_cell.angle_beta   90.00
_cell.angle_gamma   90.00
#
_symmetry.space_group_name_H-M   'P 1'
#
loop_
_entity.id
_entity.type
_entity.pdbx_description
1 polymer ?
#
loop_
_entity_poly.entity_id
_entity_poly.type
_entity_poly.pdbx_seq_one_letter_code
_entity_poly.pdbx_strand_id
1 'polypeptide(L)'
;MPWSGSSEPLSSSHPRARRPGPDGHLGQHDDARRPRVLPLRPHHGLISSDPAVYARLPKVQRDESRTQGLDRLELIRFLQIAQTLTVHHGALAYLLGINALRASEAAAVRIEDCADTLRGYRVLHLVGKGNKPATMPLTVPVLRVLEACRGQRTTGPLVLRPLSGKPIDRRDVYRMVTRIAKAAAISRHISPHSLRHAAITNALDAGVPLRDAQILACHADPRTTEHYDRARGNLDRHGVHFLTAYVAGV
;
A
#
# COMPACT_ATOMS: atom_id res chain seq x y z
N MET A 1 30.74 69.03 48.05
CA MET A 1 32.06 68.38 48.24
C MET A 1 31.89 66.89 47.93
N PRO A 2 32.89 66.25 47.29
CA PRO A 2 32.77 65.85 45.87
C PRO A 2 33.26 64.41 45.54
N TRP A 3 32.97 63.97 44.30
CA TRP A 3 33.81 63.28 43.26
C TRP A 3 34.67 62.06 43.69
N SER A 4 34.74 60.94 42.97
CA SER A 4 35.07 60.64 41.55
C SER A 4 34.95 59.10 41.36
N GLY A 5 34.90 58.44 40.20
CA GLY A 5 34.97 58.78 38.78
C GLY A 5 35.12 57.47 37.94
N SER A 6 34.63 57.51 36.69
CA SER A 6 35.15 56.82 35.47
C SER A 6 35.00 55.28 35.35
N SER A 7 34.61 54.66 34.22
CA SER A 7 34.45 55.11 32.83
C SER A 7 33.79 54.00 31.97
N GLU A 8 32.91 54.40 31.04
CA GLU A 8 32.42 53.61 29.89
C GLU A 8 33.54 53.38 28.83
N PRO A 9 33.23 52.63 27.76
CA PRO A 9 33.06 53.38 26.51
C PRO A 9 31.87 52.95 25.62
N LEU A 10 31.48 53.96 24.84
CA LEU A 10 30.35 54.07 23.94
C LEU A 10 30.43 53.24 22.65
N SER A 11 29.24 52.80 22.23
CA SER A 11 28.86 52.44 20.87
C SER A 11 28.85 53.67 19.96
N SER A 12 29.43 53.58 18.77
CA SER A 12 29.15 54.49 17.65
C SER A 12 28.91 53.71 16.35
N SER A 13 27.80 54.05 15.71
CA SER A 13 27.33 53.56 14.42
C SER A 13 27.57 54.60 13.34
N HIS A 14 28.03 54.23 12.13
CA HIS A 14 27.56 54.78 10.85
C HIS A 14 28.03 53.93 9.63
N PRO A 15 27.35 53.99 8.45
CA PRO A 15 27.36 52.94 7.42
C PRO A 15 27.96 53.33 6.05
N ARG A 16 27.94 52.36 5.09
CA ARG A 16 28.24 52.38 3.61
C ARG A 16 29.67 51.93 3.23
N ALA A 17 29.97 51.27 2.11
CA ALA A 17 29.24 50.93 0.87
C ALA A 17 29.80 49.62 0.24
N ARG A 18 28.98 48.96 -0.59
CA ARG A 18 29.30 47.80 -1.44
C ARG A 18 30.14 48.19 -2.66
N ARG A 19 31.00 47.27 -3.13
CA ARG A 19 31.27 46.99 -4.57
C ARG A 19 31.64 45.51 -4.80
N PRO A 20 31.42 44.99 -6.03
CA PRO A 20 31.12 43.58 -6.30
C PRO A 20 32.29 42.79 -6.89
N GLY A 21 32.27 41.47 -6.70
CA GLY A 21 33.10 40.49 -7.43
C GLY A 21 32.33 39.90 -8.63
N PRO A 22 33.02 39.52 -9.71
CA PRO A 22 32.39 39.21 -10.99
C PRO A 22 32.09 37.71 -11.18
N ASP A 23 31.23 37.47 -12.18
CA ASP A 23 31.02 36.26 -12.99
C ASP A 23 30.27 35.07 -12.33
N GLY A 24 29.14 34.57 -12.83
CA GLY A 24 28.48 34.74 -14.12
C GLY A 24 28.53 33.44 -14.94
N HIS A 25 27.38 32.73 -14.95
CA HIS A 25 26.86 31.72 -15.89
C HIS A 25 26.48 30.38 -15.22
N LEU A 26 25.19 30.13 -14.93
CA LEU A 26 24.11 29.66 -15.82
C LEU A 26 24.41 28.32 -16.50
N GLY A 27 23.64 27.29 -16.13
CA GLY A 27 23.57 26.03 -16.88
C GLY A 27 22.82 24.94 -16.11
N GLN A 28 21.56 24.74 -16.48
CA GLN A 28 20.67 23.66 -16.03
C GLN A 28 21.24 22.28 -16.38
N HIS A 29 20.87 21.23 -15.65
CA HIS A 29 20.13 20.07 -16.18
C HIS A 29 19.97 18.92 -15.14
N ASP A 30 18.77 18.36 -15.19
CA ASP A 30 18.29 17.12 -14.57
C ASP A 30 19.20 15.89 -14.75
N ASP A 31 18.95 14.92 -13.86
CA ASP A 31 18.80 13.48 -14.16
C ASP A 31 19.80 12.46 -13.55
N ALA A 32 19.19 11.41 -13.02
CA ALA A 32 19.63 10.03 -12.86
C ALA A 32 20.96 9.69 -12.14
N ARG A 33 20.85 9.30 -10.86
CA ARG A 33 21.76 8.30 -10.26
C ARG A 33 21.53 6.91 -10.88
N ARG A 34 22.21 6.61 -11.99
CA ARG A 34 22.37 5.24 -12.51
C ARG A 34 23.49 4.49 -11.77
N PRO A 35 23.38 3.17 -11.53
CA PRO A 35 24.44 2.38 -10.91
C PRO A 35 25.61 2.16 -11.90
N ARG A 36 26.85 2.25 -11.39
CA ARG A 36 28.09 2.00 -12.14
C ARG A 36 28.13 0.56 -12.67
N VAL A 37 28.25 0.39 -13.97
CA VAL A 37 28.58 -0.88 -14.63
C VAL A 37 30.11 -0.94 -14.78
N LEU A 38 30.73 -2.02 -14.30
CA LEU A 38 32.16 -2.27 -14.46
C LEU A 38 32.44 -2.73 -15.90
N PRO A 39 33.36 -2.10 -16.66
CA PRO A 39 33.61 -2.49 -18.04
C PRO A 39 34.42 -3.79 -18.12
N LEU A 40 33.92 -4.75 -18.90
CA LEU A 40 34.65 -5.95 -19.32
C LEU A 40 35.69 -5.55 -20.38
N ARG A 41 36.93 -6.04 -20.26
CA ARG A 41 37.99 -5.85 -21.27
C ARG A 41 37.97 -6.99 -22.29
N PRO A 42 37.79 -6.73 -23.60
CA PRO A 42 38.18 -7.67 -24.65
C PRO A 42 39.58 -7.33 -25.17
N HIS A 43 40.33 -8.36 -25.55
CA HIS A 43 41.59 -8.25 -26.25
C HIS A 43 41.34 -7.79 -27.70
N HIS A 44 42.13 -6.82 -28.17
CA HIS A 44 42.19 -6.21 -29.51
C HIS A 44 41.05 -5.26 -29.93
N GLY A 45 41.43 -3.99 -30.12
CA GLY A 45 40.65 -2.95 -30.81
C GLY A 45 39.78 -2.09 -29.90
N LEU A 46 40.15 -0.83 -29.69
CA LEU A 46 39.31 0.16 -28.99
C LEU A 46 38.12 0.52 -29.88
N ILE A 47 36.92 0.10 -29.51
CA ILE A 47 35.69 0.50 -30.17
C ILE A 47 35.29 1.88 -29.62
N SER A 48 35.14 2.88 -30.50
CA SER A 48 34.86 4.29 -30.11
C SER A 48 33.46 4.52 -29.53
N SER A 49 32.60 3.50 -29.56
CA SER A 49 31.21 3.58 -29.13
C SER A 49 30.86 2.37 -28.28
N ASP A 50 30.03 2.60 -27.26
CA ASP A 50 29.52 1.54 -26.39
C ASP A 50 28.58 0.62 -27.20
N PRO A 51 28.94 -0.66 -27.42
CA PRO A 51 28.13 -1.60 -28.19
C PRO A 51 26.80 -1.95 -27.50
N ALA A 52 26.63 -1.61 -26.22
CA ALA A 52 25.40 -1.83 -25.47
C ALA A 52 24.36 -0.69 -25.60
N VAL A 53 24.65 0.38 -26.36
CA VAL A 53 23.73 1.53 -26.53
C VAL A 53 22.36 1.11 -27.09
N TYR A 54 22.33 0.07 -27.93
CA TYR A 54 21.10 -0.50 -28.49
C TYR A 54 20.73 -1.86 -27.89
N ALA A 55 21.51 -2.36 -26.94
CA ALA A 55 21.18 -3.58 -26.23
C ALA A 55 19.98 -3.30 -25.33
N ARG A 56 18.81 -3.80 -25.73
CA ARG A 56 17.69 -3.91 -24.78
C ARG A 56 18.15 -4.81 -23.66
N LEU A 57 18.17 -4.28 -22.44
CA LEU A 57 18.37 -5.09 -21.25
C LEU A 57 17.45 -6.31 -21.39
N PRO A 58 17.99 -7.55 -21.32
CA PRO A 58 17.13 -8.71 -21.35
C PRO A 58 16.06 -8.49 -20.30
N LYS A 59 14.79 -8.69 -20.67
CA LYS A 59 13.72 -8.76 -19.67
C LYS A 59 14.12 -9.90 -18.75
N VAL A 60 14.76 -9.55 -17.64
CA VAL A 60 14.94 -10.45 -16.52
C VAL A 60 13.50 -10.74 -16.13
N GLN A 61 13.02 -11.92 -16.52
CA GLN A 61 11.90 -12.55 -15.86
C GLN A 61 12.40 -12.77 -14.44
N ARG A 62 12.25 -11.73 -13.61
CA ARG A 62 12.37 -11.90 -12.18
C ARG A 62 11.28 -12.90 -11.88
N ASP A 63 11.69 -14.09 -11.49
CA ASP A 63 10.82 -15.11 -10.96
C ASP A 63 9.91 -14.40 -9.93
N GLU A 64 8.65 -14.14 -10.30
CA GLU A 64 7.71 -13.33 -9.51
C GLU A 64 7.31 -14.04 -8.21
N SER A 65 7.84 -15.26 -7.99
CA SER A 65 7.64 -16.14 -6.85
C SER A 65 8.24 -15.67 -5.51
N ARG A 66 8.89 -14.50 -5.44
CA ARG A 66 9.47 -14.01 -4.17
C ARG A 66 8.46 -13.44 -3.17
N THR A 67 7.24 -13.10 -3.59
CA THR A 67 6.18 -12.78 -2.63
C THR A 67 5.44 -14.07 -2.28
N GLN A 68 6.00 -14.90 -1.39
CA GLN A 68 5.26 -16.03 -0.84
C GLN A 68 4.04 -15.52 -0.07
N GLY A 69 2.88 -15.53 -0.73
CA GLY A 69 1.58 -15.33 -0.09
C GLY A 69 1.31 -16.41 0.95
N LEU A 70 0.27 -16.22 1.74
CA LEU A 70 -0.25 -17.24 2.65
C LEU A 70 -1.02 -18.27 1.82
N ASP A 71 -0.78 -19.55 2.09
CA ASP A 71 -1.68 -20.59 1.59
C ASP A 71 -3.05 -20.50 2.29
N ARG A 72 -3.99 -21.37 1.90
CA ARG A 72 -5.34 -21.39 2.47
C ARG A 72 -5.34 -21.52 3.98
N LEU A 73 -4.59 -22.49 4.53
CA LEU A 73 -4.61 -22.80 5.95
C LEU A 73 -3.92 -21.71 6.77
N GLU A 74 -2.83 -21.17 6.23
CA GLU A 74 -2.14 -20.03 6.82
C GLU A 74 -3.01 -18.78 6.81
N LEU A 75 -3.74 -18.51 5.73
CA LEU A 75 -4.66 -17.37 5.64
C LEU A 75 -5.81 -17.52 6.62
N ILE A 76 -6.41 -18.71 6.72
CA ILE A 76 -7.43 -19.03 7.74
C ILE A 76 -6.88 -18.74 9.14
N ARG A 77 -5.70 -19.28 9.47
CA ARG A 77 -5.07 -19.08 10.78
C ARG A 77 -4.79 -17.60 11.04
N PHE A 78 -4.27 -16.87 10.05
CA PHE A 78 -3.98 -15.44 10.15
C PHE A 78 -5.26 -14.64 10.48
N LEU A 79 -6.36 -14.91 9.78
CA LEU A 79 -7.65 -14.24 9.99
C LEU A 79 -8.27 -14.58 11.35
N GLN A 80 -8.15 -15.83 11.80
CA GLN A 80 -8.62 -16.26 13.12
C GLN A 80 -7.85 -15.57 14.25
N ILE A 81 -6.52 -15.61 14.20
CA ILE A 81 -5.66 -14.97 15.21
C ILE A 81 -5.81 -13.45 15.22
N ALA A 82 -6.01 -12.82 14.06
CA ALA A 82 -6.24 -11.37 14.01
C ALA A 82 -7.44 -10.94 14.87
N GLN A 83 -8.50 -11.73 14.89
CA GLN A 83 -9.71 -11.45 15.66
C GLN A 83 -9.50 -11.59 17.17
N THR A 84 -8.53 -12.40 17.61
CA THR A 84 -8.21 -12.56 19.03
C THR A 84 -7.29 -11.46 19.57
N LEU A 85 -6.59 -10.73 18.70
CA LEU A 85 -5.71 -9.64 19.13
C LEU A 85 -6.52 -8.40 19.52
N THR A 86 -7.25 -7.81 18.56
CA THR A 86 -8.19 -6.71 18.79
C THR A 86 -9.22 -6.68 17.65
N VAL A 87 -10.36 -6.03 17.86
CA VAL A 87 -11.36 -5.82 16.80
C VAL A 87 -10.78 -5.08 15.58
N HIS A 88 -9.82 -4.17 15.81
CA HIS A 88 -9.13 -3.44 14.75
C HIS A 88 -8.15 -4.33 13.95
N HIS A 89 -7.48 -5.28 14.60
CA HIS A 89 -6.66 -6.27 13.89
C HIS A 89 -7.53 -7.20 13.04
N GLY A 90 -8.66 -7.68 13.59
CA GLY A 90 -9.63 -8.49 12.86
C GLY A 90 -10.14 -7.78 11.60
N ALA A 91 -10.68 -6.56 11.73
CA ALA A 91 -11.15 -5.80 10.58
C ALA A 91 -10.06 -5.55 9.54
N LEU A 92 -8.87 -5.12 9.96
CA LEU A 92 -7.76 -4.88 9.04
C LEU A 92 -7.34 -6.15 8.29
N ALA A 93 -7.30 -7.29 8.98
CA ALA A 93 -6.91 -8.57 8.39
C ALA A 93 -7.89 -9.02 7.30
N TYR A 94 -9.20 -8.88 7.52
CA TYR A 94 -10.21 -9.22 6.48
C TYR A 94 -10.18 -8.25 5.30
N LEU A 95 -10.02 -6.95 5.55
CA LEU A 95 -9.87 -5.96 4.48
C LEU A 95 -8.67 -6.28 3.56
N LEU A 96 -7.55 -6.71 4.12
CA LEU A 96 -6.35 -7.07 3.35
C LEU A 96 -6.39 -8.48 2.75
N GLY A 97 -6.88 -9.46 3.51
CA GLY A 97 -6.77 -10.89 3.19
C GLY A 97 -7.98 -11.49 2.48
N ILE A 98 -9.15 -10.84 2.52
CA ILE A 98 -10.36 -11.28 1.82
C ILE A 98 -10.76 -10.27 0.75
N ASN A 99 -10.87 -8.99 1.11
CA ASN A 99 -11.15 -7.91 0.17
C ASN A 99 -9.90 -7.48 -0.63
N ALA A 100 -8.76 -8.12 -0.38
CA ALA A 100 -7.51 -7.91 -1.11
C ALA A 100 -7.02 -6.46 -1.14
N LEU A 101 -7.45 -5.56 -0.25
CA LEU A 101 -7.15 -4.12 -0.33
C LEU A 101 -5.65 -3.79 -0.26
N ARG A 102 -5.25 -2.66 -0.84
CA ARG A 102 -3.90 -2.12 -0.60
C ARG A 102 -3.83 -1.56 0.82
N ALA A 103 -2.61 -1.52 1.38
CA ALA A 103 -2.39 -0.99 2.74
C ALA A 103 -2.94 0.43 2.93
N SER A 104 -2.76 1.32 1.94
CA SER A 104 -3.28 2.69 2.01
C SER A 104 -4.79 2.77 1.89
N GLU A 105 -5.39 1.90 1.07
CA GLU A 105 -6.86 1.82 0.93
C GLU A 105 -7.47 1.31 2.23
N ALA A 106 -6.95 0.21 2.78
CA ALA A 106 -7.41 -0.36 4.03
C ALA A 106 -7.27 0.61 5.23
N ALA A 107 -6.19 1.40 5.28
CA ALA A 107 -6.00 2.42 6.31
C ALA A 107 -6.97 3.61 6.16
N ALA A 108 -7.42 3.90 4.94
CA ALA A 108 -8.29 5.03 4.63
C ALA A 108 -9.78 4.70 4.75
N VAL A 109 -10.16 3.42 4.84
CA VAL A 109 -11.56 3.00 4.95
C VAL A 109 -12.24 3.72 6.11
N ARG A 110 -13.38 4.32 5.81
CA ARG A 110 -14.26 4.96 6.77
C ARG A 110 -15.52 4.14 6.98
N ILE A 111 -16.24 4.45 8.06
CA ILE A 111 -17.50 3.79 8.39
C ILE A 111 -18.55 4.06 7.30
N GLU A 112 -18.57 5.28 6.77
CA GLU A 112 -19.49 5.73 5.73
C GLU A 112 -19.29 4.97 4.42
N ASP A 113 -18.06 4.56 4.11
CA ASP A 113 -17.74 3.80 2.90
C ASP A 113 -18.41 2.41 2.89
N CYS A 114 -18.88 1.93 4.05
CA CYS A 114 -19.53 0.64 4.23
C CYS A 114 -21.05 0.75 4.48
N ALA A 115 -21.62 1.97 4.44
CA ALA A 115 -23.00 2.21 4.86
C ALA A 115 -24.04 1.73 3.84
N ASP A 116 -23.68 1.72 2.57
CA ASP A 116 -24.62 1.50 1.48
C ASP A 116 -24.90 0.01 1.23
N THR A 117 -26.07 -0.23 0.64
CA THR A 117 -26.50 -1.52 0.14
C THR A 117 -26.85 -1.38 -1.34
N LEU A 118 -26.25 -2.21 -2.18
CA LEU A 118 -26.52 -2.26 -3.62
C LEU A 118 -27.03 -3.64 -3.99
N ARG A 119 -28.23 -3.70 -4.59
CA ARG A 119 -28.85 -4.96 -5.07
C ARG A 119 -28.93 -6.04 -3.97
N GLY A 120 -29.15 -5.64 -2.73
CA GLY A 120 -29.21 -6.54 -1.56
C GLY A 120 -27.85 -6.88 -0.94
N TYR A 121 -26.73 -6.46 -1.53
CA TYR A 121 -25.40 -6.65 -0.98
C TYR A 121 -24.96 -5.42 -0.19
N ARG A 122 -24.44 -5.62 1.02
CA ARG A 122 -23.62 -4.59 1.67
C ARG A 122 -22.35 -4.41 0.87
N VAL A 123 -21.96 -3.17 0.63
CA VAL A 123 -20.83 -2.84 -0.21
C VAL A 123 -19.84 -1.94 0.50
N LEU A 124 -18.58 -2.01 0.06
CA LEU A 124 -17.52 -1.10 0.40
C LEU A 124 -17.20 -0.25 -0.83
N HIS A 125 -17.31 1.06 -0.69
CA HIS A 125 -16.91 2.04 -1.69
C HIS A 125 -15.46 2.46 -1.48
N LEU A 126 -14.69 2.47 -2.57
CA LEU A 126 -13.24 2.74 -2.53
C LEU A 126 -12.88 3.77 -3.60
N VAL A 127 -11.96 4.66 -3.24
CA VAL A 127 -11.32 5.57 -4.20
C VAL A 127 -9.95 4.99 -4.53
N GLY A 128 -9.84 4.34 -5.69
CA GLY A 128 -8.61 3.69 -6.15
C GLY A 128 -7.54 4.68 -6.64
N LYS A 129 -6.35 4.15 -6.97
CA LYS A 129 -5.29 4.96 -7.58
C LYS A 129 -5.76 5.52 -8.93
N GLY A 130 -5.56 6.83 -9.13
CA GLY A 130 -6.10 7.58 -10.27
C GLY A 130 -7.52 8.12 -10.05
N ASN A 131 -8.01 8.14 -8.81
CA ASN A 131 -9.34 8.65 -8.43
C ASN A 131 -10.52 7.90 -9.10
N LYS A 132 -10.28 6.66 -9.56
CA LYS A 132 -11.33 5.82 -10.14
C LYS A 132 -12.12 5.18 -8.98
N PRO A 133 -13.42 5.49 -8.81
CA PRO A 133 -14.23 4.85 -7.79
C PRO A 133 -14.40 3.38 -8.13
N ALA A 134 -14.50 2.56 -7.09
CA ALA A 134 -14.79 1.16 -7.23
C ALA A 134 -15.60 0.66 -6.03
N THR A 135 -16.30 -0.45 -6.22
CA THR A 135 -17.24 -0.99 -5.24
C THR A 135 -17.00 -2.49 -5.12
N MET A 136 -16.96 -3.00 -3.90
CA MET A 136 -16.80 -4.42 -3.64
C MET A 136 -17.84 -4.90 -2.63
N PRO A 137 -18.35 -6.14 -2.77
CA PRO A 137 -19.25 -6.69 -1.78
C PRO A 137 -18.52 -6.97 -0.46
N LEU A 138 -19.22 -6.76 0.64
CA LEU A 138 -18.82 -7.16 1.98
C LEU A 138 -19.58 -8.44 2.33
N THR A 139 -18.90 -9.58 2.33
CA THR A 139 -19.50 -10.85 2.72
C THR A 139 -19.83 -10.86 4.20
N VAL A 140 -20.73 -11.77 4.62
CA VAL A 140 -21.17 -11.86 6.03
C VAL A 140 -20.00 -11.98 7.02
N PRO A 141 -18.96 -12.81 6.80
CA PRO A 141 -17.81 -12.85 7.71
C PRO A 141 -17.05 -11.53 7.80
N VAL A 142 -16.89 -10.83 6.67
CA VAL A 142 -16.26 -9.50 6.63
C VAL A 142 -17.12 -8.50 7.40
N LEU A 143 -18.43 -8.44 7.13
CA LEU A 143 -19.34 -7.54 7.83
C LEU A 143 -19.30 -7.72 9.34
N ARG A 144 -19.28 -8.97 9.83
CA ARG A 144 -19.20 -9.26 11.27
C ARG A 144 -17.99 -8.60 11.91
N VAL A 145 -16.81 -8.73 11.31
CA VAL A 145 -15.59 -8.12 11.88
C VAL A 145 -15.57 -6.60 11.72
N LEU A 146 -16.12 -6.06 10.64
CA LEU A 146 -16.19 -4.60 10.43
C LEU A 146 -17.19 -3.95 11.40
N GLU A 147 -18.36 -4.55 11.64
CA GLU A 147 -19.34 -4.06 12.61
C GLU A 147 -18.81 -4.14 14.05
N ALA A 148 -18.12 -5.24 14.41
CA ALA A 148 -17.45 -5.34 15.70
C ALA A 148 -16.35 -4.27 15.87
N CYS A 149 -15.59 -3.97 14.81
CA CYS A 149 -14.58 -2.92 14.81
C CYS A 149 -15.20 -1.52 14.90
N ARG A 150 -16.30 -1.28 14.18
CA ARG A 150 -17.06 -0.02 14.22
C ARG A 150 -17.59 0.23 15.63
N GLY A 151 -18.16 -0.79 16.27
CA GLY A 151 -18.84 -0.66 17.55
C GLY A 151 -20.02 0.31 17.44
N GLN A 152 -20.13 1.26 18.36
CA GLN A 152 -21.21 2.26 18.37
C GLN A 152 -20.93 3.49 17.48
N ARG A 153 -19.74 3.58 16.87
CA ARG A 153 -19.36 4.74 16.04
C ARG A 153 -20.20 4.78 14.76
N THR A 154 -20.62 5.95 14.35
CA THR A 154 -21.43 6.16 13.13
C THR A 154 -20.65 6.82 12.01
N THR A 155 -19.51 7.45 12.30
CA THR A 155 -18.70 8.22 11.35
C THR A 155 -17.21 8.10 11.66
N GLY A 156 -16.38 8.34 10.65
CA GLY A 156 -14.93 8.45 10.78
C GLY A 156 -14.18 7.17 10.39
N PRO A 157 -12.85 7.14 10.64
CA PRO A 157 -12.00 6.03 10.22
C PRO A 157 -12.43 4.71 10.86
N LEU A 158 -12.57 3.66 10.04
CA LEU A 158 -13.08 2.38 10.49
C LEU A 158 -12.09 1.70 11.45
N VAL A 159 -10.82 1.66 11.05
CA VAL A 159 -9.73 1.05 11.81
C VAL A 159 -8.95 2.12 12.57
N LEU A 160 -8.77 1.90 13.87
CA LEU A 160 -8.04 2.79 14.76
C LEU A 160 -6.87 2.06 15.40
N ARG A 161 -5.90 2.83 15.89
CA ARG A 161 -4.80 2.32 16.72
C ARG A 161 -5.38 1.83 18.04
N PRO A 162 -5.18 0.54 18.41
CA PRO A 162 -5.84 -0.03 19.58
C PRO A 162 -5.59 0.69 20.90
N LEU A 163 -4.40 1.30 21.07
CA LEU A 163 -4.03 1.97 22.33
C LEU A 163 -4.44 3.45 22.38
N SER A 164 -4.40 4.16 21.24
CA SER A 164 -4.59 5.61 21.22
C SER A 164 -5.93 6.05 20.65
N GLY A 165 -6.72 5.15 20.05
CA GLY A 165 -7.98 5.46 19.39
C GLY A 165 -7.84 6.38 18.17
N LYS A 166 -6.61 6.73 17.77
CA LYS A 166 -6.36 7.58 16.61
C LYS A 166 -6.39 6.76 15.32
N PRO A 167 -6.65 7.39 14.15
CA PRO A 167 -6.60 6.70 12.87
C PRO A 167 -5.23 6.03 12.66
N ILE A 168 -5.24 4.88 11.99
CA ILE A 168 -4.02 4.19 11.56
C ILE A 168 -3.47 4.83 10.30
N ASP A 169 -2.15 4.81 10.13
CA ASP A 169 -1.51 5.14 8.86
C ASP A 169 -1.01 3.89 8.13
N ARG A 170 -0.40 4.07 6.96
CA ARG A 170 0.18 2.95 6.20
C ARG A 170 1.21 2.17 7.02
N ARG A 171 2.02 2.81 7.86
CA ARG A 171 3.06 2.15 8.67
C ARG A 171 2.44 1.34 9.81
N ASP A 172 1.36 1.84 10.43
CA ASP A 172 0.54 1.08 11.38
C ASP A 172 0.04 -0.23 10.76
N VAL A 173 -0.43 -0.18 9.49
CA VAL A 173 -0.88 -1.39 8.79
C VAL A 173 0.22 -2.46 8.74
N TYR A 174 1.44 -2.10 8.36
CA TYR A 174 2.57 -3.04 8.38
C TYR A 174 2.82 -3.60 9.78
N ARG A 175 2.86 -2.74 10.81
CA ARG A 175 3.07 -3.18 12.20
C ARG A 175 2.00 -4.15 12.68
N MET A 176 0.73 -3.87 12.38
CA MET A 176 -0.39 -4.73 12.76
C MET A 176 -0.32 -6.08 12.04
N VAL A 177 -0.02 -6.10 10.74
CA VAL A 177 0.16 -7.34 9.98
C VAL A 177 1.32 -8.17 10.53
N THR A 178 2.47 -7.56 10.81
CA THR A 178 3.61 -8.27 11.42
C THR A 178 3.25 -8.83 12.79
N ARG A 179 2.47 -8.10 13.60
CA ARG A 179 2.01 -8.57 14.91
C ARG A 179 1.09 -9.79 14.79
N ILE A 180 0.15 -9.78 13.84
CA ILE A 180 -0.73 -10.92 13.57
C ILE A 180 0.09 -12.12 13.12
N ALA A 181 1.00 -11.94 12.15
CA ALA A 181 1.82 -13.03 11.62
C ALA A 181 2.66 -13.71 12.73
N LYS A 182 3.26 -12.90 13.62
CA LYS A 182 4.00 -13.41 14.78
C LYS A 182 3.09 -14.20 15.72
N ALA A 183 1.91 -13.69 16.04
CA ALA A 183 0.94 -14.37 16.90
C ALA A 183 0.40 -15.67 16.26
N ALA A 184 0.31 -15.71 14.93
CA ALA A 184 -0.12 -16.88 14.17
C ALA A 184 1.00 -17.90 13.91
N ALA A 185 2.18 -17.71 14.51
CA ALA A 185 3.36 -18.55 14.33
C ALA A 185 3.79 -18.73 12.86
N ILE A 186 3.59 -17.70 12.02
CA ILE A 186 4.05 -17.70 10.63
C ILE A 186 5.50 -17.19 10.64
N SER A 187 6.44 -18.09 10.33
CA SER A 187 7.88 -17.86 10.48
C SER A 187 8.47 -16.85 9.47
N ARG A 188 7.88 -16.76 8.28
CA ARG A 188 8.34 -15.83 7.23
C ARG A 188 7.77 -14.44 7.38
N HIS A 189 8.42 -13.46 6.76
CA HIS A 189 7.96 -12.08 6.77
C HIS A 189 6.68 -11.89 5.94
N ILE A 190 5.57 -11.60 6.62
CA ILE A 190 4.29 -11.26 6.00
C ILE A 190 4.12 -9.74 5.94
N SER A 191 3.73 -9.25 4.76
CA SER A 191 3.39 -7.86 4.51
C SER A 191 1.94 -7.72 4.04
N PRO A 192 1.37 -6.50 4.01
CA PRO A 192 0.06 -6.27 3.38
C PRO A 192 0.00 -6.72 1.92
N HIS A 193 1.13 -6.62 1.19
CA HIS A 193 1.20 -7.11 -0.18
C HIS A 193 1.17 -8.65 -0.24
N SER A 194 1.79 -9.33 0.73
CA SER A 194 1.72 -10.79 0.87
C SER A 194 0.29 -11.26 1.10
N LEU A 195 -0.51 -10.53 1.90
CA LEU A 195 -1.93 -10.82 2.11
C LEU A 195 -2.77 -10.59 0.85
N ARG A 196 -2.53 -9.51 0.11
CA ARG A 196 -3.19 -9.27 -1.17
C ARG A 196 -2.86 -10.39 -2.16
N HIS A 197 -1.59 -10.77 -2.26
CA HIS A 197 -1.17 -11.89 -3.11
C HIS A 197 -1.84 -13.18 -2.68
N ALA A 198 -1.88 -13.48 -1.38
CA ALA A 198 -2.59 -14.63 -0.82
C ALA A 198 -4.07 -14.64 -1.25
N ALA A 199 -4.78 -13.52 -1.12
CA ALA A 199 -6.19 -13.42 -1.50
C ALA A 199 -6.40 -13.76 -2.98
N ILE A 200 -5.54 -13.25 -3.86
CA ILE A 200 -5.62 -13.49 -5.30
C ILE A 200 -5.31 -14.95 -5.63
N THR A 201 -4.21 -15.49 -5.11
CA THR A 201 -3.80 -16.88 -5.37
C THR A 201 -4.83 -17.86 -4.82
N ASN A 202 -5.32 -17.66 -3.59
CA ASN A 202 -6.37 -18.52 -3.02
C ASN A 202 -7.70 -18.41 -3.77
N ALA A 203 -8.03 -17.25 -4.35
CA ALA A 203 -9.20 -17.13 -5.22
C ALA A 203 -9.02 -17.98 -6.49
N LEU A 204 -7.86 -17.91 -7.13
CA LEU A 204 -7.54 -18.73 -8.30
C LEU A 204 -7.57 -20.23 -7.95
N ASP A 205 -6.98 -20.63 -6.81
CA ASP A 205 -6.99 -22.02 -6.33
C ASP A 205 -8.40 -22.52 -6.01
N ALA A 206 -9.30 -21.62 -5.59
CA ALA A 206 -10.72 -21.91 -5.39
C ALA A 206 -11.52 -22.07 -6.70
N GLY A 207 -10.87 -21.92 -7.86
CA GLY A 207 -11.51 -22.01 -9.18
C GLY A 207 -12.16 -20.71 -9.66
N VAL A 208 -11.84 -19.56 -9.04
CA VAL A 208 -12.32 -18.27 -9.54
C VAL A 208 -11.73 -17.99 -10.92
N PRO A 209 -12.55 -17.65 -11.93
CA PRO A 209 -12.04 -17.28 -13.24
C PRO A 209 -11.00 -16.17 -13.14
N LEU A 210 -9.91 -16.25 -13.92
CA LEU A 210 -8.81 -15.27 -13.88
C LEU A 210 -9.31 -13.83 -14.01
N ARG A 211 -10.34 -13.59 -14.82
CA ARG A 211 -10.96 -12.27 -14.98
C ARG A 211 -11.55 -11.75 -13.66
N ASP A 212 -12.27 -12.59 -12.92
CA ASP A 212 -12.91 -12.21 -11.66
C ASP A 212 -11.90 -12.06 -10.52
N ALA A 213 -10.84 -12.89 -10.55
CA ALA A 213 -9.68 -12.71 -9.68
C ALA A 213 -8.93 -11.40 -9.98
N GLN A 214 -8.83 -10.99 -11.25
CA GLN A 214 -8.29 -9.68 -11.64
C GLN A 214 -9.17 -8.52 -11.17
N ILE A 215 -10.50 -8.68 -11.18
CA ILE A 215 -11.45 -7.68 -10.65
C ILE A 215 -11.23 -7.51 -9.13
N LEU A 216 -11.12 -8.61 -8.39
CA LEU A 216 -10.69 -8.61 -6.98
C LEU A 216 -9.31 -7.93 -6.82
N ALA A 217 -8.39 -8.18 -7.76
CA ALA A 217 -7.01 -7.71 -7.72
C ALA A 217 -6.78 -6.28 -8.23
N CYS A 218 -7.77 -5.52 -8.73
CA CYS A 218 -7.49 -4.21 -9.34
C CYS A 218 -8.48 -3.08 -8.97
N HIS A 219 -7.97 -2.18 -8.12
CA HIS A 219 -8.30 -0.75 -8.10
C HIS A 219 -7.08 0.10 -8.48
N ALA A 220 -6.38 -0.22 -9.57
CA ALA A 220 -5.72 0.77 -10.42
C ALA A 220 -4.97 0.09 -11.56
N ASP A 221 -5.58 0.27 -12.73
CA ASP A 221 -5.04 0.19 -14.08
C ASP A 221 -4.83 -1.20 -14.74
N PRO A 222 -5.90 -1.79 -15.31
CA PRO A 222 -5.87 -2.94 -16.21
C PRO A 222 -5.71 -2.51 -17.69
N ARG A 223 -4.80 -1.58 -17.99
CA ARG A 223 -4.66 -0.92 -19.31
C ARG A 223 -4.29 -1.82 -20.50
N THR A 224 -4.33 -3.14 -20.37
CA THR A 224 -4.22 -4.09 -21.50
C THR A 224 -5.45 -5.00 -21.66
N THR A 225 -6.56 -4.76 -20.96
CA THR A 225 -7.77 -5.61 -21.11
C THR A 225 -9.09 -4.85 -20.91
N GLU A 226 -9.05 -3.51 -20.89
CA GLU A 226 -10.19 -2.63 -20.56
C GLU A 226 -11.33 -2.62 -21.60
N HIS A 227 -11.16 -3.15 -22.82
CA HIS A 227 -12.18 -2.97 -23.86
C HIS A 227 -13.29 -4.03 -23.98
N TYR A 228 -13.24 -5.14 -23.22
CA TYR A 228 -14.15 -6.28 -23.45
C TYR A 228 -15.13 -6.62 -22.31
N ASP A 229 -15.17 -5.88 -21.21
CA ASP A 229 -15.85 -6.36 -20.00
C ASP A 229 -17.13 -5.61 -19.65
N ARG A 230 -18.26 -6.20 -20.03
CA ARG A 230 -19.61 -5.78 -19.64
C ARG A 230 -20.01 -6.23 -18.22
N ALA A 231 -19.18 -6.97 -17.49
CA ALA A 231 -19.46 -7.45 -16.13
C ALA A 231 -18.85 -6.56 -15.02
N ARG A 232 -18.22 -5.43 -15.39
CA ARG A 232 -17.69 -4.44 -14.44
C ARG A 232 -18.83 -3.91 -13.55
N GLY A 233 -18.89 -4.38 -12.29
CA GLY A 233 -19.94 -4.03 -11.32
C GLY A 233 -20.97 -5.13 -11.05
N ASN A 234 -20.82 -6.32 -11.65
CA ASN A 234 -21.62 -7.48 -11.27
C ASN A 234 -21.14 -8.02 -9.91
N LEU A 235 -21.86 -7.65 -8.83
CA LEU A 235 -21.53 -8.04 -7.46
C LEU A 235 -21.67 -9.55 -7.24
N ASP A 236 -22.59 -10.22 -7.95
CA ASP A 236 -22.88 -11.65 -7.77
C ASP A 236 -21.71 -12.55 -8.17
N ARG A 237 -20.92 -12.13 -9.17
CA ARG A 237 -19.75 -12.88 -9.68
C ARG A 237 -18.43 -12.39 -9.11
N HIS A 238 -18.45 -11.52 -8.11
CA HIS A 238 -17.23 -10.95 -7.56
C HIS A 238 -16.39 -12.03 -6.84
N GLY A 239 -15.08 -12.06 -7.11
CA GLY A 239 -14.14 -13.06 -6.55
C GLY A 239 -14.14 -13.16 -5.02
N VAL A 240 -14.54 -12.10 -4.31
CA VAL A 240 -14.72 -12.07 -2.84
C VAL A 240 -15.68 -13.17 -2.34
N HIS A 241 -16.76 -13.47 -3.09
CA HIS A 241 -17.73 -14.49 -2.69
C HIS A 241 -17.11 -15.89 -2.65
N PHE A 242 -16.41 -16.27 -3.71
CA PHE A 242 -15.74 -17.56 -3.84
C PHE A 242 -14.60 -17.72 -2.83
N LEU A 243 -13.76 -16.70 -2.68
CA LEU A 243 -12.66 -16.73 -1.70
C LEU A 243 -13.20 -16.88 -0.28
N THR A 244 -14.29 -16.17 0.06
CA THR A 244 -14.92 -16.29 1.39
C THR A 244 -15.42 -17.71 1.62
N ALA A 245 -16.13 -18.32 0.67
CA ALA A 245 -16.63 -19.69 0.79
C ALA A 245 -15.47 -20.70 0.98
N TYR A 246 -14.44 -20.59 0.13
CA TYR A 246 -13.26 -21.45 0.18
C TYR A 246 -12.50 -21.37 1.51
N VAL A 247 -12.33 -20.16 2.05
CA VAL A 247 -11.66 -19.94 3.35
C VAL A 247 -12.56 -20.36 4.52
N ALA A 248 -13.88 -20.14 4.43
CA ALA A 248 -14.83 -20.48 5.50
C ALA A 248 -15.21 -21.97 5.55
N GLY A 249 -14.91 -22.74 4.51
CA GLY A 249 -15.23 -24.18 4.45
C GLY A 249 -16.72 -24.48 4.29
N VAL A 250 -17.46 -23.55 3.67
CA VAL A 250 -18.90 -23.67 3.32
C VAL A 250 -19.10 -23.64 1.82
#